data_AF-A0A545TCZ0-F1
#
_entry.id   AF-A0A545TCZ0-F1
#
_cell.length_a   1.000
_cell.length_b   1.000
_cell.length_c   1.000
_cell.angle_alpha   90.00
_cell.angle_beta   90.00
_cell.angle_gamma   90.00
#
_symmetry.space_group_name_H-M   'P 1'
#
loop_
_entity.id
_entity.type
_entity.pdbx_description
1 polymer ?
#
loop_
_entity_poly.entity_id
_entity_poly.type
_entity_poly.pdbx_seq_one_letter_code
_entity_poly.pdbx_strand_id
1 'polypeptide(L)'
;MHADLLPQDIQFIWDTVHQAVEEAGSHNQLFSNGVEMFEDNGRFKVVWPDWLKPVQAYLTDKYSNQPTDALMFSIIREIMSEHKYSAFLKKQDSYRASTKTVTYADC
;
A
#
# COMPACT_ATOMS: atom_id res chain seq x y z
N MET A 1 3.10 -13.08 -3.05
CA MET A 1 1.64 -12.99 -3.07
C MET A 1 1.16 -13.49 -1.72
N HIS A 2 0.60 -12.58 -0.91
CA HIS A 2 -0.06 -12.95 0.34
C HIS A 2 -1.24 -13.84 -0.01
N ALA A 3 -1.27 -15.07 0.51
CA ALA A 3 -2.34 -16.03 0.20
C ALA A 3 -3.73 -15.53 0.66
N ASP A 4 -3.77 -14.50 1.51
CA ASP A 4 -4.97 -14.02 2.18
C ASP A 4 -5.56 -12.71 1.58
N LEU A 5 -4.81 -11.97 0.76
CA LEU A 5 -5.27 -10.70 0.18
C LEU A 5 -5.89 -10.92 -1.20
N LEU A 6 -7.11 -10.41 -1.42
CA LEU A 6 -7.74 -10.45 -2.74
C LEU A 6 -7.10 -9.37 -3.65
N PRO A 7 -7.19 -9.51 -4.99
CA PRO A 7 -6.62 -8.53 -5.92
C PRO A 7 -7.08 -7.08 -5.68
N GLN A 8 -8.33 -6.87 -5.27
CA GLN A 8 -8.85 -5.55 -4.93
C GLN A 8 -8.22 -4.95 -3.67
N ASP A 9 -7.81 -5.77 -2.71
CA ASP A 9 -7.16 -5.32 -1.47
C ASP A 9 -5.76 -4.84 -1.78
N ILE A 10 -5.05 -5.62 -2.61
CA ILE A 10 -3.73 -5.27 -3.13
C ILE A 10 -3.81 -3.94 -3.89
N GLN A 11 -4.84 -3.76 -4.73
CA GLN A 11 -5.04 -2.52 -5.47
C GLN A 11 -5.27 -1.33 -4.53
N PHE A 12 -6.17 -1.47 -3.55
CA PHE A 12 -6.43 -0.43 -2.55
C PHE A 12 -5.16 -0.03 -1.77
N ILE A 13 -4.37 -1.01 -1.36
CA ILE A 13 -3.09 -0.79 -0.67
C ILE A 13 -2.15 0.03 -1.55
N TRP A 14 -1.94 -0.37 -2.81
CA TRP A 14 -1.03 0.34 -3.71
C TRP A 14 -1.53 1.74 -4.09
N ASP A 15 -2.83 1.93 -4.25
CA ASP A 15 -3.41 3.25 -4.50
C ASP A 15 -3.19 4.18 -3.30
N THR A 16 -3.37 3.68 -2.07
CA THR A 16 -3.08 4.43 -0.84
C THR A 16 -1.61 4.80 -0.73
N VAL A 17 -0.71 3.85 -1.04
CA VAL A 17 0.73 4.09 -1.06
C VAL A 17 1.09 5.13 -2.12
N HIS A 18 0.53 5.03 -3.31
CA HIS A 18 0.81 5.96 -4.39
C HIS A 18 0.41 7.39 -4.02
N GLN A 19 -0.79 7.58 -3.46
CA GLN A 19 -1.22 8.88 -2.96
C GLN A 19 -0.25 9.41 -1.88
N ALA A 20 0.15 8.57 -0.93
CA ALA A 20 1.11 8.97 0.10
C ALA A 20 2.49 9.33 -0.48
N VAL A 21 2.92 8.66 -1.55
CA VAL A 21 4.15 9.01 -2.28
C VAL A 21 4.03 10.35 -2.98
N GLU A 22 2.89 10.64 -3.60
CA GLU A 22 2.62 11.95 -4.23
C GLU A 22 2.64 13.09 -3.19
N GLU A 23 2.09 12.85 -2.00
CA GLU A 23 2.10 13.81 -0.89
C GLU A 23 3.50 13.99 -0.28
N ALA A 24 4.29 12.92 -0.14
CA ALA A 24 5.65 12.95 0.40
C ALA A 24 6.70 13.47 -0.59
N GLY A 25 6.39 13.49 -1.89
CA GLY A 25 7.28 13.94 -2.97
C GLY A 25 8.11 12.83 -3.64
N SER A 26 8.37 11.72 -2.94
CA SER A 26 8.99 10.53 -3.54
C SER A 26 8.80 9.28 -2.68
N HIS A 27 8.95 8.11 -3.30
CA HIS A 27 8.88 6.81 -2.60
C HIS A 27 9.93 6.73 -1.49
N ASN A 28 11.16 7.15 -1.77
CA ASN A 28 12.23 7.17 -0.77
C ASN A 28 11.97 8.15 0.38
N GLN A 29 11.34 9.30 0.14
CA GLN A 29 10.94 10.22 1.21
C GLN A 29 9.78 9.68 2.05
N LEU A 30 8.83 8.96 1.44
CA LEU A 30 7.72 8.36 2.19
C LEU A 30 8.24 7.35 3.23
N PHE A 31 9.24 6.55 2.86
CA PHE A 31 9.80 5.50 3.73
C PHE A 31 11.01 5.96 4.55
N SER A 32 11.42 7.23 4.48
CA SER A 32 12.52 7.74 5.33
C SER A 32 12.11 7.83 6.79
N ASN A 33 10.82 8.02 7.07
CA ASN A 33 10.25 7.94 8.41
C ASN A 33 9.73 6.51 8.62
N GLY A 34 10.54 5.69 9.28
CA GLY A 34 10.25 4.28 9.53
C GLY A 34 9.06 4.07 10.48
N VAL A 35 8.66 2.80 10.61
CA VAL A 35 7.70 2.38 11.64
C VAL A 35 8.36 2.50 13.01
N GLU A 36 7.69 3.19 13.93
CA GLU A 36 8.17 3.30 15.31
C GLU A 36 7.63 2.13 16.14
N MET A 37 8.52 1.54 16.94
CA MET A 37 8.15 0.52 17.92
C MET A 37 8.63 0.98 19.28
N PHE A 38 7.77 0.90 20.28
CA PHE A 38 8.15 1.15 21.66
C PHE A 38 7.62 0.07 22.58
N GLU A 39 8.36 -0.16 23.65
CA GLU A 39 7.97 -1.04 24.72
C GLU A 39 7.11 -0.26 25.73
N ASP A 40 5.89 -0.74 25.98
CA ASP A 40 4.98 -0.22 26.99
C ASP A 40 4.59 -1.37 27.93
N ASN A 41 5.03 -1.30 29.18
CA ASN A 41 4.73 -2.29 30.22
C ASN A 41 5.04 -3.75 29.82
N GLY A 42 6.21 -3.98 29.21
CA GLY A 42 6.65 -5.30 28.76
C GLY A 42 5.95 -5.82 27.51
N ARG A 43 5.18 -4.96 26.81
CA ARG A 43 4.56 -5.26 25.52
C ARG A 43 5.09 -4.32 24.45
N PHE A 44 5.47 -4.88 23.31
CA PHE A 44 5.80 -4.06 22.13
C PHE A 44 4.52 -3.49 21.53
N LYS A 45 4.48 -2.17 21.40
CA LYS A 45 3.46 -1.44 20.65
C LYS A 45 4.09 -0.92 19.37
N VAL A 46 3.39 -1.15 18.26
CA VAL A 46 3.77 -0.65 16.94
C VAL A 46 2.95 0.60 16.67
N VAL A 47 3.61 1.70 16.34
CA VAL A 47 2.95 2.90 15.84
C VAL A 47 3.15 2.98 14.34
N TRP A 48 2.04 2.76 13.64
CA TRP A 48 1.98 2.86 12.19
C TRP A 48 1.96 4.33 11.75
N PRO A 49 2.70 4.69 10.69
CA PRO A 49 2.63 6.02 10.09
C PRO A 49 1.21 6.42 9.71
N ASP A 50 0.91 7.72 9.76
CA ASP A 50 -0.44 8.25 9.49
C ASP A 50 -0.97 7.83 8.12
N TRP A 51 -0.12 7.85 7.10
CA TRP A 51 -0.47 7.45 5.73
C TRP A 51 -0.86 5.97 5.60
N LEU A 52 -0.49 5.13 6.57
CA LEU A 52 -0.78 3.70 6.58
C LEU A 52 -2.03 3.35 7.44
N LYS A 53 -2.54 4.31 8.23
CA LYS A 53 -3.78 4.13 9.01
C LYS A 53 -5.00 3.74 8.16
N PRO A 54 -5.22 4.27 6.94
CA PRO A 54 -6.33 3.83 6.08
C PRO A 54 -6.22 2.35 5.71
N VAL A 55 -5.01 1.86 5.43
CA VAL A 55 -4.75 0.43 5.17
C VAL A 55 -5.02 -0.40 6.41
N GLN A 56 -4.57 0.05 7.58
CA GLN A 56 -4.84 -0.63 8.84
C GLN A 56 -6.34 -0.76 9.11
N ALA A 57 -7.09 0.32 8.96
CA ALA A 57 -8.54 0.34 9.16
C ALA A 57 -9.26 -0.59 8.17
N TYR A 58 -8.89 -0.52 6.88
CA TYR A 58 -9.44 -1.38 5.84
C TYR A 58 -9.24 -2.88 6.14
N LEU A 59 -8.03 -3.26 6.52
CA LEU A 59 -7.71 -4.65 6.82
C LEU A 59 -8.35 -5.13 8.13
N THR A 60 -8.43 -4.27 9.14
CA THR A 60 -9.06 -4.60 10.42
C THR A 60 -10.56 -4.88 10.24
N ASP A 61 -11.24 -4.07 9.42
CA ASP A 61 -12.65 -4.26 9.10
C ASP A 61 -12.88 -5.57 8.33
N LYS A 62 -12.07 -5.80 7.28
CA LYS A 62 -12.25 -6.91 6.35
C LYS A 62 -11.73 -8.26 6.85
N TYR A 63 -10.66 -8.25 7.65
CA TYR A 63 -9.93 -9.43 8.11
C TYR A 63 -9.87 -9.54 9.63
N SER A 64 -10.90 -9.05 10.33
CA SER A 64 -11.05 -8.98 11.80
C SER A 64 -10.66 -10.23 12.60
N ASN A 65 -10.52 -11.40 11.98
CA ASN A 65 -10.09 -12.66 12.58
C ASN A 65 -8.57 -12.94 12.49
N GLN A 66 -7.77 -12.09 11.85
CA GLN A 66 -6.32 -12.27 11.70
C GLN A 66 -5.53 -11.21 12.50
N PRO A 67 -4.31 -11.52 12.97
CA PRO A 67 -3.45 -10.52 13.58
C PRO A 67 -3.04 -9.47 12.54
N THR A 68 -3.76 -8.35 12.51
CA THR A 68 -3.59 -7.23 11.57
C THR A 68 -2.15 -6.76 11.50
N ASP A 69 -1.43 -6.74 12.62
CA ASP A 69 -0.05 -6.26 12.65
C ASP A 69 0.90 -7.13 11.82
N ALA A 70 0.74 -8.46 11.83
CA ALA A 70 1.57 -9.36 11.02
C ALA A 70 1.33 -9.16 9.52
N LEU A 71 0.07 -8.94 9.14
CA LEU A 71 -0.32 -8.63 7.77
C LEU A 71 0.25 -7.27 7.33
N MET A 72 0.12 -6.27 8.19
CA MET A 72 0.67 -4.92 7.99
C MET A 72 2.19 -4.94 7.81
N PHE A 73 2.93 -5.70 8.62
CA PHE A 73 4.38 -5.85 8.43
C PHE A 73 4.74 -6.46 7.08
N SER A 74 4.01 -7.48 6.65
CA SER A 74 4.28 -8.10 5.35
C SER A 74 3.91 -7.16 4.19
N ILE A 75 2.86 -6.35 4.35
CA ILE A 75 2.50 -5.29 3.39
C ILE A 75 3.62 -4.25 3.31
N ILE A 76 4.09 -3.71 4.43
CA ILE A 76 5.17 -2.70 4.47
C ILE A 76 6.40 -3.22 3.76
N ARG A 77 6.83 -4.45 4.06
CA ARG A 77 7.97 -5.08 3.40
C ARG A 77 7.80 -5.15 1.88
N GLU A 78 6.57 -5.38 1.41
CA GLU A 78 6.25 -5.43 -0.01
C GLU A 78 6.27 -4.04 -0.66
N ILE A 79 5.64 -3.05 -0.05
CA ILE A 79 5.52 -1.69 -0.61
C ILE A 79 6.82 -0.88 -0.52
N MET A 80 7.71 -1.22 0.43
CA MET A 80 9.06 -0.66 0.51
C MET A 80 9.96 -1.10 -0.65
N SER A 81 9.60 -2.15 -1.40
CA SER A 81 10.40 -2.56 -2.55
C SER A 81 10.21 -1.60 -3.72
N GLU A 82 11.24 -0.80 -4.02
CA GLU A 82 11.27 0.09 -5.19
C GLU A 82 10.92 -0.65 -6.50
N HIS A 83 11.40 -1.88 -6.66
CA HIS A 83 11.09 -2.71 -7.83
C HIS A 83 9.60 -2.99 -7.95
N LYS A 84 8.93 -3.33 -6.84
CA LYS A 84 7.49 -3.60 -6.83
C LYS A 84 6.68 -2.33 -7.05
N TYR A 85 7.11 -1.21 -6.46
CA TYR A 85 6.48 0.08 -6.71
C TYR A 85 6.58 0.50 -8.18
N SER A 86 7.76 0.34 -8.78
CA SER A 86 7.98 0.60 -10.21
C SER A 86 7.11 -0.28 -11.10
N ALA A 87 6.91 -1.55 -10.74
CA ALA A 87 6.02 -2.47 -11.45
C ALA A 87 4.55 -2.04 -11.35
N PHE A 88 4.13 -1.56 -10.18
CA PHE A 88 2.79 -0.99 -9.98
C PHE A 88 2.56 0.22 -10.89
N LEU A 89 3.49 1.19 -10.92
CA LEU A 89 3.37 2.38 -11.77
C LEU A 89 3.25 2.02 -13.25
N LYS A 90 4.10 1.11 -13.74
CA LYS A 90 4.03 0.62 -15.13
C LYS A 90 2.66 0.01 -15.46
N LYS A 91 2.10 -0.76 -14.53
CA LYS A 91 0.76 -1.35 -14.69
C LYS A 91 -0.28 -0.25 -14.78
N GLN A 92 -0.27 0.73 -13.86
CA GLN A 92 -1.22 1.84 -13.84
C GLN A 92 -1.16 2.69 -15.12
N ASP A 93 0.05 2.99 -15.61
CA ASP A 93 0.26 3.72 -16.87
C ASP A 93 -0.25 2.93 -18.07
N SER A 94 -0.09 1.60 -18.07
CA SER A 94 -0.61 0.71 -19.12
C SER A 94 -2.14 0.73 -19.17
N TYR A 95 -2.81 0.78 -18.00
CA TYR A 95 -4.27 0.92 -17.92
C TYR A 95 -4.74 2.32 -18.37
N ARG A 96 -4.02 3.39 -17.98
CA ARG A 96 -4.30 4.76 -18.43
C ARG A 96 -4.07 4.96 -19.94
N ALA A 97 -3.07 4.30 -20.52
CA ALA A 97 -2.79 4.34 -21.96
C ALA A 97 -3.83 3.58 -22.78
N SER A 98 -4.30 2.43 -22.28
CA SER A 98 -5.33 1.61 -22.92
C SER A 98 -6.72 2.28 -22.90
N THR A 99 -6.99 3.15 -21.93
CA THR A 99 -8.26 3.90 -21.85
C THR A 99 -8.27 5.17 -22.71
N LYS A 100 -7.10 5.76 -23.01
CA LYS A 100 -6.98 6.88 -23.95
C LYS A 100 -7.11 6.47 -25.42
N THR A 101 -6.83 5.21 -25.74
CA THR A 101 -6.94 4.67 -27.10
C THR A 101 -8.35 4.26 -27.50
N VAL A 102 -9.32 4.30 -26.57
CA VAL A 102 -10.76 4.19 -26.88
C VAL A 102 -11.36 5.58 -27.03
N THR A 103 -10.77 6.42 -27.86
CA THR A 103 -11.47 7.57 -28.42
C THR A 103 -11.89 7.13 -29.82
N TYR A 104 -13.19 6.90 -29.99
CA TYR A 104 -13.84 6.45 -31.22
C TYR A 104 -13.20 7.06 -32.47
N ALA A 105 -12.38 6.27 -33.16
CA ALA A 105 -12.30 6.35 -34.60
C ALA A 105 -13.48 5.52 -35.15
N ASP A 106 -14.17 6.08 -36.14
CA ASP A 106 -15.20 5.46 -36.96
C ASP A 106 -16.62 5.34 -36.35
N CYS A 107 -17.43 6.38 -36.56
CA CYS A 107 -18.46 6.41 -37.62
C CYS A 107 -19.11 7.81 -37.71
#